data_AF-A0A9C9EPB4-F1
#
_entry.id   AF-A0A9C9EPB4-F1
#
_cell.length_a   1.000
_cell.length_b   1.000
_cell.length_c   1.000
_cell.angle_alpha   90.00
_cell.angle_beta   90.00
_cell.angle_gamma   90.00
#
_symmetry.space_group_name_H-M   'P 1'
#
loop_
_entity.id
_entity.type
_entity.pdbx_description
1 polymer ?
#
loop_
_entity_poly.entity_id
_entity_poly.type
_entity_poly.pdbx_seq_one_letter_code
_entity_poly.pdbx_strand_id
1 'polypeptide(L)'
;MSLLRSAPMLFIAVLLASGILSSHYVDIPVIILFLLIILSVVSVLLIDRPSISLIFLAVSVFLLGAVLISSSERYVRKDDISFHADGSIVNIVGVVDSYLDRRENKAFIYVKPETIEKESEVHRVSGRLRAIIYGEVERVSYGDRVSLTGRLVLPRGRTNPGGFDYRGWLLARGVRSLLYVKEINDVESGLGNPFIALSYWLRDRALTAIDGFAGGISGSLLKGMLVGERRGVPENIQEDFRKAGVIHIIAISGQNLTLVGFATYLLLSIFGLSKKINAIVVIPVIVLYSIMTGMDPPVVRALIMGLLVLFAVILELRVSLLNIIGASMTIFLLLNPLMLFDVGFQLSFAATLGIAVLYTPITRLMGFIPHFIREILSATISAQVGVMPLLAYHFYSISVVSFIANLIIVPLSSIVMVVGFI
;
A
#
# COMPACT_ATOMS: atom_id res chain seq x y z
N MET A 1 -21.87 -14.55 18.98
CA MET A 1 -22.64 -15.04 17.81
C MET A 1 -23.08 -13.92 16.84
N SER A 2 -23.52 -12.74 17.32
CA SER A 2 -24.04 -11.67 16.42
C SER A 2 -22.98 -11.08 15.49
N LEU A 3 -21.78 -10.78 16.01
CA LEU A 3 -20.65 -10.25 15.23
C LEU A 3 -20.17 -11.20 14.12
N LEU A 4 -20.15 -12.51 14.42
CA LEU A 4 -19.75 -13.56 13.48
C LEU A 4 -20.72 -13.68 12.29
N ARG A 5 -22.01 -13.40 12.55
CA ARG A 5 -23.04 -13.34 11.50
C ARG A 5 -23.03 -12.02 10.72
N SER A 6 -22.68 -10.90 11.37
CA SER A 6 -22.68 -9.58 10.73
C SER A 6 -21.39 -9.25 9.97
N ALA A 7 -20.26 -9.87 10.34
CA ALA A 7 -18.94 -9.57 9.80
C ALA A 7 -18.04 -10.80 9.61
N PRO A 8 -18.47 -11.87 8.90
CA PRO A 8 -17.70 -13.11 8.75
C PRO A 8 -16.29 -12.90 8.17
N MET A 9 -16.12 -11.97 7.23
CA MET A 9 -14.81 -11.71 6.62
C MET A 9 -13.79 -11.14 7.61
N LEU A 10 -14.25 -10.41 8.64
CA LEU A 10 -13.36 -9.90 9.69
C LEU A 10 -12.79 -11.06 10.53
N PHE A 11 -13.60 -12.08 10.82
CA PHE A 11 -13.13 -13.27 11.53
C PHE A 11 -12.10 -14.06 10.72
N ILE A 12 -12.34 -14.24 9.41
CA ILE A 12 -11.38 -14.88 8.51
C ILE A 12 -10.05 -14.12 8.53
N ALA A 13 -10.08 -12.79 8.42
CA ALA A 13 -8.88 -11.97 8.46
C ALA A 13 -8.10 -12.11 9.77
N VAL A 14 -8.80 -12.08 10.91
CA VAL A 14 -8.19 -12.23 12.25
C VAL A 14 -7.56 -13.61 12.41
N LEU A 15 -8.23 -14.68 11.99
CA LEU A 15 -7.69 -16.05 12.06
C LEU A 15 -6.46 -16.21 11.16
N LEU A 16 -6.53 -15.69 9.93
CA LEU A 16 -5.42 -15.71 8.99
C LEU A 16 -4.21 -14.95 9.54
N ALA A 17 -4.43 -13.73 10.05
CA ALA A 17 -3.39 -12.91 10.67
C ALA A 17 -2.80 -13.58 11.92
N SER A 18 -3.61 -14.24 12.73
CA SER A 18 -3.16 -14.99 13.91
C SER A 18 -2.27 -16.18 13.52
N GLY A 19 -2.60 -16.86 12.42
CA GLY A 19 -1.79 -17.94 11.86
C GLY A 19 -0.42 -17.46 11.37
N ILE A 20 -0.41 -16.34 10.63
CA ILE A 20 0.82 -15.67 10.17
C ILE A 20 1.68 -15.29 11.37
N LEU A 21 1.10 -14.61 12.37
CA LEU A 21 1.83 -14.14 13.55
C LEU A 21 2.41 -15.30 14.36
N SER A 22 1.65 -16.38 14.54
CA SER A 22 2.09 -17.55 15.32
C SER A 22 3.28 -18.26 14.64
N SER A 23 3.20 -18.46 13.33
CA SER A 23 4.25 -19.15 12.57
C SER A 23 5.47 -18.29 12.30
N HIS A 24 5.40 -16.98 12.49
CA HIS A 24 6.56 -16.09 12.42
C HIS A 24 7.47 -16.22 13.64
N TYR A 25 6.93 -16.55 14.82
CA TYR A 25 7.72 -16.76 16.04
C TYR A 25 8.02 -18.23 16.33
N VAL A 26 7.26 -19.16 15.73
CA VAL A 26 7.43 -20.60 15.92
C VAL A 26 7.83 -21.25 14.60
N ASP A 27 9.06 -21.74 14.54
CA ASP A 27 9.58 -22.44 13.36
C ASP A 27 8.98 -23.84 13.23
N ILE A 28 7.86 -23.94 12.51
CA ILE A 28 7.26 -25.23 12.15
C ILE A 28 7.68 -25.59 10.72
N PRO A 29 8.14 -26.82 10.44
CA PRO A 29 8.39 -27.28 9.07
C PRO A 29 7.15 -27.14 8.19
N VAL A 30 7.31 -26.56 7.00
CA VAL A 30 6.21 -26.28 6.05
C VAL A 30 5.41 -27.54 5.71
N ILE A 31 6.09 -28.69 5.60
CA ILE A 31 5.47 -30.00 5.33
C ILE A 31 4.46 -30.38 6.44
N ILE A 32 4.80 -30.13 7.72
CA ILE A 32 3.90 -30.44 8.83
C ILE A 32 2.67 -29.54 8.77
N LEU A 33 2.84 -28.25 8.49
CA LEU A 33 1.72 -27.32 8.32
C LEU A 33 0.80 -27.73 7.17
N PHE A 34 1.36 -28.20 6.04
CA PHE A 34 0.58 -28.75 4.92
C PHE A 34 -0.21 -30.01 5.28
N LEU A 35 0.35 -30.91 6.08
CA LEU A 35 -0.38 -32.09 6.54
C LEU A 35 -1.52 -31.71 7.50
N LEU A 36 -1.28 -30.76 8.40
CA LEU A 36 -2.30 -30.29 9.35
C LEU A 36 -3.46 -29.58 8.64
N ILE A 37 -3.20 -28.75 7.63
CA ILE A 37 -4.27 -28.07 6.88
C ILE A 37 -5.10 -29.07 6.06
N ILE A 38 -4.48 -30.09 5.48
CA ILE A 38 -5.20 -31.17 4.79
C ILE A 38 -6.09 -31.91 5.78
N LEU A 39 -5.56 -32.30 6.94
CA LEU A 39 -6.32 -33.00 7.98
C LEU A 39 -7.50 -32.15 8.48
N SER A 40 -7.32 -30.85 8.68
CA SER A 40 -8.39 -29.96 9.13
C SER A 40 -9.47 -29.80 8.07
N VAL A 41 -9.11 -29.65 6.79
CA VAL A 41 -10.07 -29.55 5.68
C VAL A 41 -10.85 -30.86 5.50
N VAL A 42 -10.18 -32.01 5.57
CA VAL A 42 -10.85 -33.32 5.53
C VAL A 42 -11.83 -33.46 6.71
N SER A 43 -11.44 -33.01 7.90
CA SER A 43 -12.32 -33.04 9.08
C SER A 43 -13.57 -32.18 8.91
N VAL A 44 -13.51 -31.06 8.18
CA VAL A 44 -14.69 -30.24 7.83
C VAL A 44 -15.69 -31.05 7.01
N LEU A 45 -15.21 -31.89 6.08
CA LEU A 45 -16.04 -32.67 5.16
C LEU A 45 -16.62 -33.95 5.78
N LEU A 46 -15.92 -34.54 6.77
CA LEU A 46 -16.34 -35.78 7.42
C LEU A 46 -17.26 -35.59 8.63
N ILE A 47 -17.32 -34.39 9.21
CA ILE A 47 -18.06 -34.13 10.44
C ILE A 47 -19.40 -33.47 10.14
N ASP A 48 -20.49 -34.22 10.30
CA ASP A 48 -21.87 -33.75 10.09
C ASP A 48 -22.37 -32.75 11.14
N ARG A 49 -21.60 -32.50 12.20
CA ARG A 49 -21.92 -31.53 13.26
C ARG A 49 -21.46 -30.12 12.83
N PRO A 50 -22.36 -29.19 12.47
CA PRO A 50 -21.97 -27.90 11.89
C PRO A 50 -21.14 -27.04 12.84
N SER A 51 -21.38 -27.12 14.15
CA SER A 51 -20.57 -26.41 15.15
C SER A 51 -19.12 -26.88 15.20
N ILE A 52 -18.89 -28.18 15.03
CA ILE A 52 -17.54 -28.77 15.03
C ILE A 52 -16.87 -28.52 13.68
N SER A 53 -17.60 -28.66 12.57
CA SER A 53 -17.11 -28.34 11.22
C SER A 53 -16.65 -26.87 11.12
N LEU A 54 -17.36 -25.92 11.74
CA LEU A 54 -16.94 -24.52 11.84
C LEU A 54 -15.61 -24.33 12.58
N ILE A 55 -15.33 -25.12 13.63
CA ILE A 55 -14.05 -25.08 14.35
C ILE A 55 -12.92 -25.55 13.42
N PHE A 56 -13.11 -26.66 12.72
CA PHE A 56 -12.11 -27.16 11.78
C PHE A 56 -11.89 -26.21 10.59
N LEU A 57 -12.94 -25.52 10.14
CA LEU A 57 -12.80 -24.47 9.13
C LEU A 57 -11.96 -23.30 9.67
N ALA A 58 -12.22 -22.85 10.90
CA ALA A 58 -11.42 -21.81 11.54
C ALA A 58 -9.95 -22.22 11.71
N VAL A 59 -9.69 -23.47 12.11
CA VAL A 59 -8.35 -24.05 12.19
C VAL A 59 -7.68 -24.08 10.81
N SER A 60 -8.42 -24.44 9.76
CA SER A 60 -7.89 -24.47 8.39
C SER A 60 -7.45 -23.08 7.92
N VAL A 61 -8.22 -22.03 8.22
CA VAL A 61 -7.86 -20.63 7.90
C VAL A 61 -6.64 -20.17 8.69
N PHE A 62 -6.56 -20.52 9.98
CA PHE A 62 -5.37 -20.24 10.79
C PHE A 62 -4.12 -20.93 10.21
N LEU A 63 -4.21 -22.22 9.88
CA LEU A 63 -3.10 -22.99 9.30
C LEU A 63 -2.70 -22.47 7.92
N LEU A 64 -3.66 -21.99 7.12
CA LEU A 64 -3.36 -21.33 5.84
C LEU A 64 -2.45 -20.11 6.06
N GLY A 65 -2.74 -19.30 7.09
CA GLY A 65 -1.87 -18.16 7.45
C GLY A 65 -0.45 -18.60 7.80
N ALA A 66 -0.31 -19.67 8.59
CA ALA A 66 0.99 -20.23 8.96
C ALA A 66 1.78 -20.76 7.75
N VAL A 67 1.10 -21.45 6.82
CA VAL A 67 1.71 -21.95 5.57
C VAL A 67 2.19 -20.78 4.70
N LEU A 68 1.38 -19.73 4.56
CA LEU A 68 1.71 -18.57 3.71
C LEU A 68 3.00 -17.89 4.16
N ILE A 69 3.12 -17.55 5.45
CA ILE A 69 4.32 -16.87 5.96
C ILE A 69 5.55 -17.75 5.84
N SER A 70 5.45 -19.02 6.25
CA SER A 70 6.56 -19.97 6.18
C SER A 70 7.04 -20.19 4.74
N SER A 71 6.13 -20.19 3.77
CA SER A 71 6.47 -20.31 2.36
C SER A 71 7.12 -19.04 1.82
N SER A 72 6.64 -17.86 2.22
CA SER A 72 7.12 -16.56 1.73
C SER A 72 8.52 -16.20 2.24
N GLU A 73 8.84 -16.55 3.48
CA GLU A 73 10.15 -16.30 4.09
C GLU A 73 11.19 -17.33 3.63
N ARG A 74 10.79 -18.60 3.44
CA ARG A 74 11.73 -19.70 3.20
C ARG A 74 11.92 -20.05 1.73
N TYR A 75 10.97 -19.76 0.84
CA TYR A 75 11.07 -20.14 -0.57
C TYR A 75 11.41 -18.93 -1.46
N VAL A 76 12.71 -18.73 -1.66
CA VAL A 76 13.24 -17.81 -2.68
C VAL A 76 13.45 -18.61 -3.97
N ARG A 77 12.99 -18.09 -5.11
CA ARG A 77 13.30 -18.74 -6.39
C ARG A 77 14.80 -18.72 -6.61
N LYS A 78 15.39 -19.84 -7.05
CA LYS A 78 16.84 -20.00 -7.19
C LYS A 78 17.48 -18.99 -8.15
N ASP A 79 16.71 -18.50 -9.12
CA ASP A 79 17.10 -17.47 -10.09
C ASP A 79 16.86 -16.03 -9.60
N ASP A 80 16.43 -15.81 -8.36
CA ASP A 80 16.22 -14.47 -7.82
C ASP A 80 17.54 -13.70 -7.70
N ILE A 81 17.54 -12.45 -8.14
CA ILE A 81 18.74 -11.61 -8.16
C ILE A 81 19.36 -11.36 -6.78
N SER A 82 18.64 -11.60 -5.68
CA SER A 82 19.18 -11.50 -4.32
C SER A 82 20.31 -12.49 -4.01
N PHE A 83 20.41 -13.61 -4.74
CA PHE A 83 21.53 -14.54 -4.60
C PHE A 83 22.86 -13.96 -5.11
N HIS A 84 22.82 -12.94 -5.96
CA HIS A 84 24.01 -12.25 -6.47
C HIS A 84 24.34 -10.96 -5.71
N ALA A 85 23.57 -10.61 -4.67
CA ALA A 85 23.66 -9.33 -3.98
C ALA A 85 24.73 -9.29 -2.86
N ASP A 86 25.96 -9.68 -3.20
CA ASP A 86 27.11 -9.78 -2.30
C ASP A 86 27.92 -8.47 -2.15
N GLY A 87 27.49 -7.40 -2.82
CA GLY A 87 28.16 -6.11 -2.82
C GLY A 87 29.21 -5.94 -3.89
N SER A 88 29.34 -6.87 -4.83
CA SER A 88 30.14 -6.73 -6.04
C SER A 88 29.55 -5.69 -7.01
N ILE A 89 30.40 -5.22 -7.94
CA ILE A 89 29.96 -4.41 -9.08
C ILE A 89 29.48 -5.38 -10.16
N VAL A 90 28.28 -5.14 -10.65
CA VAL A 90 27.62 -5.98 -11.67
C VAL A 90 26.98 -5.09 -12.71
N ASN A 91 26.82 -5.63 -13.92
CA ASN A 91 26.02 -5.03 -14.97
C ASN A 91 24.68 -5.77 -15.06
N ILE A 92 23.57 -5.06 -14.94
CA ILE A 92 22.23 -5.64 -14.93
C ILE A 92 21.46 -5.09 -16.11
N VAL A 93 20.91 -5.99 -16.92
CA VAL A 93 19.97 -5.64 -17.98
C VAL A 93 18.56 -6.04 -17.55
N GLY A 94 17.61 -5.13 -17.69
CA GLY A 94 16.23 -5.38 -17.29
C GLY A 94 15.26 -4.30 -17.74
N VAL A 95 13.99 -4.50 -17.43
CA VAL A 95 12.90 -3.61 -17.81
C VAL A 95 12.47 -2.74 -16.63
N VAL A 96 12.30 -1.44 -16.88
CA VAL A 96 11.83 -0.46 -15.89
C VAL A 96 10.34 -0.72 -15.60
N ASP A 97 10.04 -1.04 -14.34
CA ASP A 97 8.72 -1.47 -13.85
C ASP A 97 8.02 -0.39 -13.01
N SER A 98 8.53 0.84 -13.03
CA SER A 98 7.93 1.95 -12.30
C SER A 98 8.13 3.30 -12.97
N TYR A 99 7.36 4.29 -12.53
CA TYR A 99 7.68 5.69 -12.75
C TYR A 99 9.03 6.05 -12.10
N LEU A 100 9.69 7.07 -12.65
CA LEU A 100 10.94 7.64 -12.13
C LEU A 100 10.65 8.53 -10.90
N ASP A 101 10.89 8.02 -9.70
CA ASP A 101 10.78 8.80 -8.44
C ASP A 101 12.01 9.72 -8.30
N ARG A 102 11.87 10.97 -8.76
CA ARG A 102 12.90 12.00 -8.67
C ARG A 102 12.88 12.67 -7.31
N ARG A 103 14.04 12.71 -6.65
CA ARG A 103 14.30 13.52 -5.44
C ARG A 103 15.43 14.48 -5.73
N GLU A 104 15.68 15.43 -4.81
CA GLU A 104 16.63 16.54 -5.05
C GLU A 104 17.98 16.08 -5.65
N ASN A 105 18.60 15.04 -5.08
CA ASN A 105 19.94 14.56 -5.52
C ASN A 105 19.97 13.07 -5.93
N LYS A 106 18.82 12.41 -6.00
CA LYS A 106 18.72 10.97 -6.29
C LYS A 106 17.45 10.67 -7.05
N ALA A 107 17.49 9.67 -7.91
CA ALA A 107 16.31 9.07 -8.51
C ALA A 107 16.20 7.60 -8.10
N PHE A 108 14.96 7.12 -8.01
CA PHE A 108 14.65 5.73 -7.74
C PHE A 108 13.78 5.15 -8.85
N ILE A 109 14.15 3.96 -9.31
CA ILE A 109 13.34 3.14 -10.21
C ILE A 109 13.30 1.70 -9.71
N TYR A 110 12.21 1.01 -10.01
CA TYR A 110 12.14 -0.44 -9.86
C TYR A 110 12.43 -1.09 -11.21
N VAL A 111 13.29 -2.10 -11.20
CA VAL A 111 13.70 -2.83 -12.41
C VAL A 111 13.39 -4.31 -12.21
N LYS A 112 12.81 -4.94 -13.23
CA LYS A 112 12.70 -6.38 -13.36
C LYS A 112 13.93 -6.87 -14.14
N PRO A 113 14.93 -7.46 -13.47
CA PRO A 113 16.15 -7.89 -14.14
C PRO A 113 15.84 -9.09 -15.06
N GLU A 114 16.53 -9.15 -16.18
CA GLU A 114 16.51 -10.29 -17.12
C GLU A 114 17.84 -11.04 -17.05
N THR A 115 18.95 -10.28 -17.04
CA THR A 115 20.30 -10.82 -16.95
C THR A 115 21.16 -10.01 -15.99
N ILE A 116 22.13 -10.70 -15.39
CA ILE A 116 23.21 -10.12 -14.61
C ILE A 116 24.53 -10.59 -15.19
N GLU A 117 25.44 -9.66 -15.40
CA GLU A 117 26.80 -9.93 -15.81
C GLU A 117 27.74 -9.64 -14.63
N LYS A 118 28.50 -10.67 -14.24
CA LYS A 118 29.47 -10.62 -13.16
C LYS A 118 30.70 -11.40 -13.59
N GLU A 119 31.89 -10.81 -13.47
CA GLU A 119 33.17 -11.47 -13.80
C GLU A 119 33.19 -12.08 -15.22
N SER A 120 32.57 -11.37 -16.19
CA SER A 120 32.42 -11.81 -17.60
C SER A 120 31.52 -13.03 -17.82
N GLU A 121 30.80 -13.50 -16.80
CA GLU A 121 29.73 -14.48 -16.94
C GLU A 121 28.35 -13.81 -16.92
N VAL A 122 27.48 -14.24 -17.82
CA VAL A 122 26.10 -13.76 -17.92
C VAL A 122 25.14 -14.81 -17.39
N HIS A 123 24.41 -14.46 -16.34
CA HIS A 123 23.41 -15.31 -15.71
C HIS A 123 22.01 -14.75 -15.96
N ARG A 124 21.04 -15.63 -16.24
CA ARG A 124 19.62 -15.25 -16.26
C ARG A 124 19.11 -15.16 -14.84
N VAL A 125 18.40 -14.08 -14.55
CA VAL A 125 17.90 -13.78 -13.21
C VAL A 125 16.47 -13.27 -13.29
N SER A 126 15.76 -13.37 -12.16
CA SER A 126 14.43 -12.83 -12.00
C SER A 126 14.30 -12.08 -10.67
N GLY A 127 13.08 -11.64 -10.37
CA GLY A 127 12.74 -10.89 -9.17
C GLY A 127 12.53 -9.41 -9.46
N ARG A 128 12.77 -8.57 -8.44
CA ARG A 128 12.59 -7.12 -8.54
C ARG A 128 13.64 -6.45 -7.66
N LEU A 129 14.32 -5.46 -8.23
CA LEU A 129 15.30 -4.66 -7.51
C LEU A 129 14.91 -3.18 -7.53
N ARG A 130 15.40 -2.44 -6.53
CA ARG A 130 15.31 -0.98 -6.52
C ARG A 130 16.67 -0.40 -6.91
N ALA A 131 16.73 0.29 -8.03
CA ALA A 131 17.91 1.02 -8.46
C ALA A 131 17.91 2.43 -7.87
N ILE A 132 19.05 2.83 -7.33
CA ILE A 132 19.31 4.13 -6.71
C ILE A 132 20.34 4.82 -7.59
N ILE A 133 19.90 5.88 -8.27
CA ILE A 133 20.72 6.65 -9.20
C ILE A 133 21.03 7.99 -8.53
N TYR A 134 22.30 8.38 -8.52
CA TYR A 134 22.74 9.67 -7.97
C TYR A 134 22.90 10.69 -9.10
N GLY A 135 22.47 11.93 -8.87
CA GLY A 135 22.51 12.99 -9.87
C GLY A 135 21.25 13.05 -10.74
N GLU A 136 21.32 13.84 -11.82
CA GLU A 136 20.21 14.02 -12.75
C GLU A 136 20.10 12.83 -13.72
N VAL A 137 18.85 12.41 -13.98
CA VAL A 137 18.54 11.32 -14.90
C VAL A 137 17.69 11.89 -16.03
N GLU A 138 18.31 12.01 -17.21
CA GLU A 138 17.69 12.68 -18.36
C GLU A 138 16.63 11.80 -19.04
N ARG A 139 16.91 10.52 -19.30
CA ARG A 139 15.98 9.67 -20.07
C ARG A 139 15.92 8.24 -19.56
N VAL A 140 14.99 7.99 -18.62
CA VAL A 140 14.55 6.65 -18.23
C VAL A 140 13.04 6.71 -17.98
N SER A 141 12.28 5.92 -18.72
CA SER A 141 10.83 5.84 -18.64
C SER A 141 10.38 4.42 -18.32
N TYR A 142 9.14 4.31 -17.83
CA TYR A 142 8.51 3.01 -17.66
C TYR A 142 8.46 2.22 -18.97
N GLY A 143 8.78 0.93 -18.89
CA GLY A 143 8.82 0.04 -20.06
C GLY A 143 10.15 0.06 -20.80
N ASP A 144 11.03 1.03 -20.54
CA ASP A 144 12.37 1.04 -21.14
C ASP A 144 13.18 -0.18 -20.67
N ARG A 145 13.97 -0.72 -21.60
CA ARG A 145 14.96 -1.75 -21.31
C ARG A 145 16.29 -1.06 -21.05
N VAL A 146 16.81 -1.20 -19.83
CA VAL A 146 17.96 -0.46 -19.33
C VAL A 146 19.11 -1.41 -19.00
N SER A 147 20.33 -0.95 -19.26
CA SER A 147 21.59 -1.58 -18.84
C SER A 147 22.24 -0.72 -17.76
N LEU A 148 22.30 -1.24 -16.54
CA LEU A 148 22.71 -0.53 -15.33
C LEU A 148 23.94 -1.19 -14.71
N THR A 149 25.05 -0.45 -14.64
CA THR A 149 26.25 -0.89 -13.92
C THR A 149 26.29 -0.27 -12.54
N GLY A 150 26.47 -1.11 -11.51
CA GLY A 150 26.43 -0.62 -10.14
C GLY A 150 26.74 -1.68 -9.10
N ARG A 151 26.70 -1.24 -7.83
CA ARG A 151 26.94 -2.12 -6.69
C ARG A 151 25.62 -2.76 -6.24
N LEU A 152 25.51 -4.08 -6.34
CA LEU A 152 24.32 -4.83 -5.95
C LEU A 152 24.45 -5.33 -4.50
N VAL A 153 23.54 -4.93 -3.63
CA VAL A 153 23.57 -5.29 -2.20
C VAL A 153 22.22 -5.75 -1.69
N LEU A 154 22.24 -6.55 -0.63
CA LEU A 154 21.05 -6.77 0.19
C LEU A 154 20.72 -5.53 1.03
N PRO A 155 19.44 -5.15 1.16
CA PRO A 155 19.04 -4.09 2.07
C PRO A 155 19.39 -4.43 3.51
N ARG A 156 19.88 -3.44 4.26
CA ARG A 156 20.11 -3.59 5.70
C ARG A 156 18.76 -3.72 6.42
N GLY A 157 18.68 -4.65 7.37
CA GLY A 157 17.57 -4.74 8.31
C GLY A 157 17.62 -3.62 9.35
N ARG A 158 16.93 -3.82 10.48
CA ARG A 158 16.96 -2.86 11.60
C ARG A 158 18.39 -2.62 12.08
N THR A 159 18.85 -1.38 11.99
CA THR A 159 20.16 -0.97 12.51
C THR A 159 20.11 -0.62 13.99
N ASN A 160 18.95 -0.19 14.51
CA ASN A 160 18.71 0.10 15.91
C ASN A 160 17.47 -0.65 16.42
N PRO A 161 17.43 -1.09 17.70
CA PRO A 161 16.21 -1.58 18.33
C PRO A 161 15.09 -0.53 18.22
N GLY A 162 13.90 -0.93 17.76
CA GLY A 162 12.77 -0.01 17.48
C GLY A 162 12.93 0.86 16.22
N GLY A 163 14.05 0.75 15.50
CA GLY A 163 14.27 1.48 14.24
C GLY A 163 13.46 0.94 13.06
N PHE A 164 13.31 1.77 12.03
CA PHE A 164 12.61 1.40 10.80
C PHE A 164 13.24 0.18 10.12
N ASP A 165 12.44 -0.86 9.90
CA ASP A 165 12.88 -2.07 9.19
C ASP A 165 12.79 -1.86 7.67
N TYR A 166 13.85 -1.28 7.11
CA TYR A 166 13.91 -1.00 5.68
C TYR A 166 13.91 -2.27 4.82
N ARG A 167 14.55 -3.35 5.29
CA ARG A 167 14.55 -4.64 4.60
C ARG A 167 13.14 -5.24 4.57
N GLY A 168 12.47 -5.33 5.73
CA GLY A 168 11.09 -5.81 5.80
C GLY A 168 10.14 -5.00 4.90
N TRP A 169 10.30 -3.67 4.89
CA TRP A 169 9.53 -2.75 4.05
C TRP A 169 9.74 -2.99 2.53
N LEU A 170 10.96 -3.30 2.08
CA LEU A 170 11.25 -3.66 0.69
C LEU A 170 10.71 -5.06 0.34
N LEU A 171 10.87 -6.02 1.24
CA LEU A 171 10.33 -7.38 1.05
C LEU A 171 8.81 -7.38 0.91
N ALA A 172 8.11 -6.55 1.69
CA ALA A 172 6.68 -6.34 1.55
C ALA A 172 6.27 -5.78 0.16
N ARG A 173 7.21 -5.21 -0.60
CA ARG A 173 7.03 -4.71 -1.99
C ARG A 173 7.58 -5.66 -3.05
N GLY A 174 7.99 -6.87 -2.64
CA GLY A 174 8.62 -7.85 -3.52
C GLY A 174 10.05 -7.49 -3.93
N VAL A 175 10.68 -6.53 -3.26
CA VAL A 175 12.05 -6.08 -3.57
C VAL A 175 13.01 -6.70 -2.58
N ARG A 176 14.01 -7.42 -3.11
CA ARG A 176 14.98 -8.17 -2.29
C ARG A 176 16.39 -7.59 -2.36
N SER A 177 16.67 -6.79 -3.38
CA SER A 177 18.01 -6.25 -3.65
C SER A 177 17.97 -4.76 -3.99
N LEU A 178 19.07 -4.07 -3.69
CA LEU A 178 19.33 -2.68 -4.06
C LEU A 178 20.50 -2.62 -5.03
N LEU A 179 20.35 -1.83 -6.09
CA LEU A 179 21.45 -1.49 -6.99
C LEU A 179 21.81 -0.03 -6.80
N TYR A 180 23.02 0.25 -6.29
CA TYR A 180 23.58 1.60 -6.33
C TYR A 180 24.21 1.81 -7.69
N VAL A 181 23.47 2.48 -8.58
CA VAL A 181 23.87 2.70 -9.97
C VAL A 181 25.05 3.67 -10.01
N LYS A 182 26.09 3.27 -10.74
CA LYS A 182 27.21 4.14 -11.09
C LYS A 182 27.00 4.72 -12.48
N GLU A 183 26.61 3.86 -13.43
CA GLU A 183 26.50 4.20 -14.85
C GLU A 183 25.24 3.57 -15.44
N ILE A 184 24.60 4.33 -16.34
CA ILE A 184 23.50 3.88 -17.20
C ILE A 184 24.11 3.73 -18.58
N ASN A 185 24.31 2.49 -19.03
CA ASN A 185 25.07 2.18 -20.24
C ASN A 185 24.22 2.32 -21.49
N ASP A 186 22.98 1.84 -21.43
CA ASP A 186 22.06 1.82 -22.56
C ASP A 186 20.61 1.92 -22.08
N VAL A 187 19.78 2.58 -22.90
CA VAL A 187 18.35 2.76 -22.69
C VAL A 187 17.65 2.55 -24.03
N GLU A 188 17.08 1.37 -24.20
CA GLU A 188 16.25 1.03 -25.34
C GLU A 188 14.78 1.28 -24.97
N SER A 189 14.09 2.12 -25.76
CA SER A 189 12.66 2.36 -25.53
C SER A 189 11.86 1.09 -25.74
N GLY A 190 11.29 0.58 -24.65
CA GLY A 190 10.54 -0.68 -24.68
C GLY A 190 9.03 -0.47 -24.70
N LEU A 191 8.32 -1.51 -25.14
CA LEU A 191 6.85 -1.55 -25.16
C LEU A 191 6.35 -2.05 -23.81
N GLY A 192 6.32 -1.16 -22.82
CA GLY A 192 5.61 -1.41 -21.56
C GLY A 192 4.10 -1.62 -21.78
N ASN A 193 3.38 -2.07 -20.75
CA ASN A 193 1.92 -2.19 -20.82
C ASN A 193 1.27 -0.82 -21.20
N PRO A 194 0.47 -0.73 -22.28
CA PRO A 194 -0.11 0.53 -22.76
C PRO A 194 -0.99 1.24 -21.72
N PHE A 195 -1.68 0.49 -20.86
CA PHE A 195 -2.52 1.05 -19.81
C PHE A 195 -1.70 1.74 -18.72
N ILE A 196 -0.55 1.14 -18.36
CA ILE A 196 0.38 1.76 -17.40
C ILE A 196 1.07 2.96 -18.05
N ALA A 197 1.46 2.86 -19.32
CA ALA A 197 2.02 3.98 -20.08
C ALA A 197 1.04 5.17 -20.15
N LEU A 198 -0.24 4.91 -20.43
CA LEU A 198 -1.29 5.93 -20.39
C LEU A 198 -1.39 6.61 -19.02
N SER A 199 -1.34 5.83 -17.94
CA SER A 199 -1.41 6.38 -16.58
C SER A 199 -0.23 7.29 -16.26
N TYR A 200 0.99 6.96 -16.69
CA TYR A 200 2.16 7.80 -16.48
C TYR A 200 2.18 9.01 -17.40
N TRP A 201 1.68 8.87 -18.64
CA TRP A 201 1.45 10.02 -19.51
C TRP A 201 0.46 11.01 -18.89
N LEU A 202 -0.65 10.54 -18.30
CA LEU A 202 -1.59 11.39 -17.57
C LEU A 202 -0.94 12.06 -16.36
N ARG A 203 -0.06 11.34 -15.64
CA ARG A 203 0.74 11.90 -14.55
C ARG A 203 1.57 13.09 -15.04
N ASP A 204 2.29 12.93 -16.15
CA ASP A 204 3.16 13.98 -16.70
C ASP A 204 2.35 15.21 -17.15
N ARG A 205 1.15 14.99 -17.71
CA ARG A 205 0.22 16.08 -18.07
C ARG A 205 -0.30 16.81 -16.84
N ALA A 206 -0.66 16.09 -15.77
CA ALA A 206 -1.06 16.70 -14.52
C ALA A 206 0.07 17.53 -13.90
N LEU A 207 1.30 17.01 -13.88
CA LEU A 207 2.48 17.74 -13.41
C LEU A 207 2.71 19.04 -14.19
N THR A 208 2.65 18.95 -15.53
CA THR A 208 2.83 20.12 -16.41
C THR A 208 1.72 21.16 -16.22
N ALA A 209 0.47 20.72 -16.05
CA ALA A 209 -0.66 21.62 -15.79
C ALA A 209 -0.50 22.34 -14.44
N ILE A 210 -0.07 21.62 -13.40
CA ILE A 210 0.18 22.22 -12.08
C ILE A 210 1.34 23.22 -12.14
N ASP A 211 2.43 22.91 -12.86
CA ASP A 211 3.56 23.83 -13.04
C ASP A 211 3.15 25.12 -13.78
N GLY A 212 2.17 25.03 -14.69
CA GLY A 212 1.59 26.21 -15.35
C GLY A 212 0.65 27.04 -14.47
N PHE A 213 0.04 26.43 -13.44
CA PHE A 213 -0.91 27.08 -12.54
C PHE A 213 -0.24 27.68 -11.30
N ALA A 214 0.67 26.93 -10.66
CA ALA A 214 1.31 27.30 -9.40
C ALA A 214 2.80 26.97 -9.42
N GLY A 215 3.65 27.98 -9.26
CA GLY A 215 5.09 27.83 -9.12
C GLY A 215 5.57 27.64 -7.67
N GLY A 216 6.86 27.38 -7.51
CA GLY A 216 7.55 27.35 -6.21
C GLY A 216 7.07 26.25 -5.25
N ILE A 217 7.03 26.60 -3.97
CA ILE A 217 6.67 25.65 -2.89
C ILE A 217 5.21 25.24 -2.98
N SER A 218 4.28 26.16 -3.27
CA SER A 218 2.84 25.86 -3.38
C SER A 218 2.56 24.88 -4.51
N GLY A 219 3.19 25.06 -5.67
CA GLY A 219 3.12 24.10 -6.77
C GLY A 219 3.67 22.73 -6.38
N SER A 220 4.82 22.71 -5.70
CA SER A 220 5.45 21.46 -5.25
C SER A 220 4.60 20.70 -4.22
N LEU A 221 3.97 21.42 -3.28
CA LEU A 221 2.99 20.85 -2.35
C LEU A 221 1.77 20.29 -3.08
N LEU A 222 1.23 21.03 -4.06
CA LEU A 222 0.07 20.59 -4.83
C LEU A 222 0.38 19.33 -5.66
N LYS A 223 1.56 19.27 -6.30
CA LYS A 223 2.03 18.07 -7.00
C LYS A 223 2.18 16.87 -6.06
N GLY A 224 2.69 17.09 -4.85
CA GLY A 224 2.76 16.06 -3.81
C GLY A 224 1.38 15.54 -3.40
N MET A 225 0.43 16.44 -3.18
CA MET A 225 -0.93 16.11 -2.75
C MET A 225 -1.74 15.41 -3.85
N LEU A 226 -1.63 15.81 -5.11
CA LEU A 226 -2.49 15.30 -6.20
C LEU A 226 -1.89 14.10 -6.93
N VAL A 227 -0.59 14.12 -7.20
CA VAL A 227 0.09 13.11 -8.05
C VAL A 227 1.28 12.42 -7.39
N GLY A 228 1.61 12.78 -6.13
CA GLY A 228 2.58 12.07 -5.31
C GLY A 228 4.03 12.46 -5.63
N GLU A 229 4.22 13.62 -6.26
CA GLU A 229 5.53 14.16 -6.57
C GLU A 229 6.15 14.80 -5.32
N ARG A 230 7.30 14.29 -4.89
CA ARG A 230 7.98 14.78 -3.68
C ARG A 230 9.07 15.79 -3.99
N ARG A 231 9.46 15.96 -5.25
CA ARG A 231 10.47 16.93 -5.66
C ARG A 231 9.98 18.36 -5.43
N GLY A 232 10.87 19.19 -4.87
CA GLY A 232 10.64 20.64 -4.72
C GLY A 232 9.99 21.05 -3.40
N VAL A 233 9.66 20.11 -2.50
CA VAL A 233 9.23 20.43 -1.13
C VAL A 233 10.46 20.50 -0.21
N PRO A 234 10.82 21.68 0.31
CA PRO A 234 12.01 21.84 1.16
C PRO A 234 11.98 20.97 2.42
N GLU A 235 13.14 20.46 2.87
CA GLU A 235 13.22 19.56 4.04
C GLU A 235 12.72 20.22 5.32
N ASN A 236 12.88 21.54 5.50
CA ASN A 236 12.34 22.25 6.66
C ASN A 236 10.80 22.20 6.69
N ILE A 237 10.13 22.32 5.54
CA ILE A 237 8.67 22.17 5.45
C ILE A 237 8.27 20.72 5.74
N GLN A 238 9.00 19.75 5.21
CA GLN A 238 8.74 18.33 5.52
C GLN A 238 8.89 18.04 7.02
N GLU A 239 9.89 18.64 7.67
CA GLU A 239 10.13 18.49 9.11
C GLU A 239 9.02 19.14 9.94
N ASP A 240 8.50 20.32 9.54
CA ASP A 240 7.36 20.95 10.21
C ASP A 240 6.11 20.08 10.14
N PHE A 241 5.82 19.51 8.97
CA PHE A 241 4.71 18.56 8.80
C PHE A 241 4.92 17.26 9.60
N ARG A 242 6.17 16.81 9.74
CA ARG A 242 6.54 15.63 10.55
C ARG A 242 6.30 15.91 12.04
N LYS A 243 6.76 17.05 12.55
CA LYS A 243 6.53 17.49 13.95
C LYS A 243 5.05 17.68 14.26
N ALA A 244 4.30 18.25 13.32
CA ALA A 244 2.85 18.39 13.41
C ALA A 244 2.10 17.05 13.20
N GLY A 245 2.78 15.95 12.86
CA GLY A 245 2.17 14.64 12.67
C GLY A 245 1.24 14.55 11.45
N VAL A 246 1.42 15.44 10.47
CA VAL A 246 0.59 15.56 9.25
C VAL A 246 1.38 15.35 7.97
N ILE A 247 2.60 14.81 8.06
CA ILE A 247 3.46 14.49 6.90
C ILE A 247 2.78 13.60 5.85
N HIS A 248 1.80 12.80 6.27
CA HIS A 248 1.00 11.96 5.39
C HIS A 248 0.12 12.76 4.41
N ILE A 249 -0.04 14.08 4.59
CA ILE A 249 -0.81 14.98 3.70
C ILE A 249 0.02 15.42 2.51
N ILE A 250 1.33 15.60 2.68
CA ILE A 250 2.26 15.92 1.56
C ILE A 250 2.49 14.68 0.69
N ALA A 251 2.34 13.49 1.27
CA ALA A 251 2.30 12.25 0.51
C ALA A 251 0.89 11.95 0.00
N ILE A 252 0.79 11.20 -1.10
CA ILE A 252 -0.52 10.70 -1.52
C ILE A 252 -1.07 9.73 -0.46
N SER A 253 -2.34 9.94 -0.14
CA SER A 253 -3.10 9.11 0.78
C SER A 253 -4.23 8.37 0.06
N GLY A 254 -4.84 7.40 0.75
CA GLY A 254 -6.04 6.73 0.26
C GLY A 254 -7.23 7.65 0.06
N GLN A 255 -7.27 8.80 0.76
CA GLN A 255 -8.33 9.79 0.65
C GLN A 255 -8.42 10.37 -0.76
N ASN A 256 -7.28 10.57 -1.41
CA ASN A 256 -7.21 11.20 -2.74
C ASN A 256 -7.89 10.28 -3.78
N LEU A 257 -7.64 8.97 -3.68
CA LEU A 257 -8.34 7.96 -4.50
C LEU A 257 -9.85 7.95 -4.24
N THR A 258 -10.26 7.98 -2.96
CA THR A 258 -11.68 8.02 -2.60
C THR A 258 -12.35 9.28 -3.13
N LEU A 259 -11.67 10.43 -3.08
CA LEU A 259 -12.18 11.69 -3.60
C LEU A 259 -12.38 11.64 -5.11
N VAL A 260 -11.38 11.16 -5.85
CA VAL A 260 -11.47 10.97 -7.31
C VAL A 260 -12.63 10.03 -7.65
N GLY A 261 -12.72 8.88 -6.98
CA GLY A 261 -13.81 7.93 -7.19
C GLY A 261 -15.20 8.51 -6.88
N PHE A 262 -15.33 9.25 -5.77
CA PHE A 262 -16.57 9.89 -5.37
C PHE A 262 -16.99 11.01 -6.33
N ALA A 263 -16.05 11.87 -6.75
CA ALA A 263 -16.30 12.93 -7.71
C ALA A 263 -16.76 12.36 -9.06
N THR A 264 -16.08 11.33 -9.57
CA THR A 264 -16.52 10.62 -10.78
C THR A 264 -17.92 10.02 -10.61
N TYR A 265 -18.18 9.33 -9.48
CA TYR A 265 -19.49 8.75 -9.20
C TYR A 265 -20.61 9.81 -9.17
N LEU A 266 -20.35 10.95 -8.51
CA LEU A 266 -21.29 12.06 -8.40
C LEU A 266 -21.58 12.70 -9.75
N LEU A 267 -20.55 12.97 -10.56
CA LEU A 267 -20.70 13.50 -11.92
C LEU A 267 -21.59 12.60 -12.77
N LEU A 268 -21.34 11.29 -12.78
CA LEU A 268 -22.16 10.33 -13.53
C LEU A 268 -23.60 10.26 -13.01
N SER A 269 -23.78 10.42 -11.69
CA SER A 269 -25.11 10.48 -11.06
C SER A 269 -25.91 11.72 -11.49
N ILE A 270 -25.25 12.87 -11.68
CA ILE A 270 -25.87 14.11 -12.19
C ILE A 270 -26.39 13.90 -13.62
N PHE A 271 -25.71 13.10 -14.43
CA PHE A 271 -26.18 12.71 -15.77
C PHE A 271 -27.30 11.63 -15.77
N GLY A 272 -27.82 11.25 -14.59
CA GLY A 272 -28.94 10.31 -14.47
C GLY A 272 -28.57 8.85 -14.74
N LEU A 273 -27.29 8.49 -14.75
CA LEU A 273 -26.86 7.11 -14.94
C LEU A 273 -27.17 6.25 -13.71
N SER A 274 -27.40 4.95 -13.94
CA SER A 274 -27.75 4.01 -12.86
C SER A 274 -26.56 3.77 -11.93
N LYS A 275 -26.83 3.44 -10.65
CA LYS A 275 -25.79 3.15 -9.65
C LYS A 275 -24.78 2.09 -10.11
N LYS A 276 -25.25 1.08 -10.87
CA LYS A 276 -24.39 0.02 -11.43
C LYS A 276 -23.47 0.55 -12.52
N ILE A 277 -23.99 1.35 -13.45
CA ILE A 277 -23.20 1.96 -14.51
C ILE A 277 -22.14 2.88 -13.90
N ASN A 278 -22.51 3.69 -12.91
CA ASN A 278 -21.57 4.56 -12.21
C ASN A 278 -20.45 3.73 -11.57
N ALA A 279 -20.78 2.63 -10.89
CA ALA A 279 -19.77 1.76 -10.31
C ALA A 279 -18.83 1.14 -11.36
N ILE A 280 -19.36 0.66 -12.49
CA ILE A 280 -18.58 0.08 -13.58
C ILE A 280 -17.61 1.11 -14.18
N VAL A 281 -18.03 2.37 -14.34
CA VAL A 281 -17.19 3.44 -14.90
C VAL A 281 -16.16 3.95 -13.88
N VAL A 282 -16.50 3.99 -12.58
CA VAL A 282 -15.58 4.45 -11.53
C VAL A 282 -14.39 3.50 -11.37
N ILE A 283 -14.59 2.18 -11.52
CA ILE A 283 -13.53 1.16 -11.39
C ILE A 283 -12.28 1.50 -12.24
N PRO A 284 -12.35 1.64 -13.58
CA PRO A 284 -11.17 1.94 -14.38
C PRO A 284 -10.56 3.30 -14.03
N VAL A 285 -11.35 4.30 -13.61
CA VAL A 285 -10.83 5.62 -13.21
C VAL A 285 -9.97 5.52 -11.94
N ILE A 286 -10.45 4.85 -10.89
CA ILE A 286 -9.67 4.72 -9.65
C ILE A 286 -8.47 3.78 -9.84
N VAL A 287 -8.57 2.76 -10.70
CA VAL A 287 -7.43 1.90 -11.05
C VAL A 287 -6.37 2.73 -11.78
N LEU A 288 -6.75 3.52 -12.78
CA LEU A 288 -5.85 4.39 -13.53
C LEU A 288 -5.17 5.41 -12.62
N TYR A 289 -5.93 6.06 -11.73
CA TYR A 289 -5.39 6.99 -10.73
C TYR A 289 -4.42 6.28 -9.77
N SER A 290 -4.73 5.06 -9.33
CA SER A 290 -3.82 4.30 -8.47
C SER A 290 -2.49 3.98 -9.15
N ILE A 291 -2.47 3.72 -10.46
CA ILE A 291 -1.22 3.47 -11.19
C ILE A 291 -0.47 4.78 -11.44
N MET A 292 -1.19 5.84 -11.83
CA MET A 292 -0.64 7.20 -12.04
C MET A 292 0.16 7.68 -10.81
N THR A 293 -0.36 7.40 -9.61
CA THR A 293 0.25 7.76 -8.32
C THR A 293 1.34 6.80 -7.86
N GLY A 294 1.77 5.85 -8.70
CA GLY A 294 2.85 4.91 -8.42
C GLY A 294 2.47 3.69 -7.59
N MET A 295 1.17 3.44 -7.42
CA MET A 295 0.63 2.35 -6.56
C MET A 295 1.20 2.40 -5.14
N ASP A 296 1.29 3.60 -4.58
CA ASP A 296 1.73 3.79 -3.20
C ASP A 296 0.83 2.97 -2.25
N PRO A 297 1.38 2.32 -1.19
CA PRO A 297 0.61 1.37 -0.37
C PRO A 297 -0.69 1.93 0.22
N PRO A 298 -0.77 3.18 0.72
CA PRO A 298 -2.03 3.77 1.16
C PRO A 298 -3.10 3.82 0.06
N VAL A 299 -2.69 4.09 -1.18
CA VAL A 299 -3.59 4.13 -2.35
C VAL A 299 -4.07 2.74 -2.70
N VAL A 300 -3.16 1.75 -2.73
CA VAL A 300 -3.53 0.35 -3.04
C VAL A 300 -4.52 -0.19 -2.00
N ARG A 301 -4.36 0.15 -0.72
CA ARG A 301 -5.35 -0.23 0.32
C ARG A 301 -6.71 0.40 0.07
N ALA A 302 -6.75 1.69 -0.24
CA ALA A 302 -7.99 2.37 -0.60
C ALA A 302 -8.60 1.81 -1.90
N LEU A 303 -7.76 1.39 -2.86
CA LEU A 303 -8.21 0.78 -4.12
C LEU A 303 -8.90 -0.54 -3.85
N ILE A 304 -8.28 -1.45 -3.11
CA ILE A 304 -8.90 -2.75 -2.80
C ILE A 304 -10.21 -2.55 -2.04
N MET A 305 -10.24 -1.67 -1.02
CA MET A 305 -11.49 -1.36 -0.30
C MET A 305 -12.55 -0.75 -1.21
N GLY A 306 -12.17 0.21 -2.07
CA GLY A 306 -13.05 0.85 -3.03
C GLY A 306 -13.63 -0.13 -4.04
N LEU A 307 -12.79 -1.00 -4.61
CA LEU A 307 -13.22 -2.06 -5.52
C LEU A 307 -14.22 -3.00 -4.85
N LEU A 308 -13.99 -3.42 -3.60
CA LEU A 308 -14.94 -4.27 -2.88
C LEU A 308 -16.30 -3.58 -2.68
N VAL A 309 -16.31 -2.28 -2.38
CA VAL A 309 -17.55 -1.50 -2.27
C VAL A 309 -18.25 -1.38 -3.62
N LEU A 310 -17.52 -1.09 -4.70
CA LEU A 310 -18.09 -0.96 -6.04
C LEU A 310 -18.63 -2.29 -6.57
N PHE A 311 -17.93 -3.41 -6.34
CA PHE A 311 -18.43 -4.75 -6.67
C PHE A 311 -19.68 -5.09 -5.86
N ALA A 312 -19.75 -4.73 -4.58
CA ALA A 312 -20.96 -4.90 -3.79
C ALA A 312 -22.15 -4.10 -4.36
N VAL A 313 -21.91 -2.89 -4.89
CA VAL A 313 -22.95 -2.11 -5.60
C VAL A 313 -23.39 -2.81 -6.89
N ILE A 314 -22.46 -3.33 -7.69
CA ILE A 314 -22.76 -4.03 -8.96
C ILE A 314 -23.58 -5.30 -8.70
N LEU A 315 -23.20 -6.06 -7.68
CA LEU A 315 -23.83 -7.32 -7.28
C LEU A 315 -25.06 -7.12 -6.36
N GLU A 316 -25.43 -5.87 -6.07
CA GLU A 316 -26.55 -5.50 -5.18
C GLU A 316 -26.45 -6.12 -3.76
N LEU A 317 -25.22 -6.28 -3.27
CA LEU A 317 -24.95 -6.80 -1.94
C LEU A 317 -25.04 -5.69 -0.89
N ARG A 318 -25.46 -6.07 0.33
CA ARG A 318 -25.42 -5.16 1.48
C ARG A 318 -23.96 -4.93 1.91
N VAL A 319 -23.51 -3.68 1.84
CA VAL A 319 -22.17 -3.29 2.28
C VAL A 319 -22.11 -3.23 3.81
N SER A 320 -21.13 -3.92 4.38
CA SER A 320 -20.78 -3.83 5.80
C SER A 320 -19.31 -3.44 5.90
N LEU A 321 -19.03 -2.31 6.56
CA LEU A 321 -17.66 -1.78 6.68
C LEU A 321 -16.70 -2.81 7.29
N LEU A 322 -17.14 -3.53 8.33
CA LEU A 322 -16.33 -4.60 8.94
C LEU A 322 -16.04 -5.75 7.97
N ASN A 323 -16.97 -6.10 7.07
CA ASN A 323 -16.71 -7.09 6.03
C ASN A 323 -15.75 -6.58 4.97
N ILE A 324 -15.83 -5.31 4.58
CA ILE A 324 -14.88 -4.71 3.62
C ILE A 324 -13.46 -4.68 4.22
N ILE A 325 -13.34 -4.30 5.50
CA ILE A 325 -12.07 -4.34 6.24
C ILE A 325 -11.52 -5.78 6.29
N GLY A 326 -12.34 -6.75 6.68
CA GLY A 326 -11.93 -8.16 6.72
C GLY A 326 -11.54 -8.73 5.35
N ALA A 327 -12.34 -8.45 4.32
CA ALA A 327 -12.09 -8.94 2.97
C ALA A 327 -10.82 -8.32 2.37
N SER A 328 -10.62 -7.02 2.53
CA SER A 328 -9.40 -6.35 2.06
C SER A 328 -8.15 -6.86 2.79
N MET A 329 -8.19 -7.00 4.13
CA MET A 329 -7.09 -7.58 4.89
C MET A 329 -6.77 -9.00 4.42
N THR A 330 -7.79 -9.83 4.24
CA THR A 330 -7.63 -11.20 3.73
C THR A 330 -6.96 -11.21 2.36
N ILE A 331 -7.40 -10.37 1.42
CA ILE A 331 -6.78 -10.26 0.08
C ILE A 331 -5.30 -9.89 0.19
N PHE A 332 -4.96 -8.88 1.00
CA PHE A 332 -3.57 -8.47 1.18
C PHE A 332 -2.70 -9.58 1.76
N LEU A 333 -3.17 -10.27 2.80
CA LEU A 333 -2.42 -11.33 3.47
C LEU A 333 -2.27 -12.59 2.61
N LEU A 334 -3.25 -12.90 1.75
CA LEU A 334 -3.15 -13.98 0.77
C LEU A 334 -2.12 -13.67 -0.33
N LEU A 335 -2.04 -12.40 -0.77
CA LEU A 335 -1.08 -11.98 -1.80
C LEU A 335 0.34 -11.83 -1.24
N ASN A 336 0.46 -11.28 -0.03
CA ASN A 336 1.73 -11.10 0.64
C ASN A 336 1.56 -11.11 2.17
N PRO A 337 1.85 -12.23 2.86
CA PRO A 337 1.68 -12.33 4.32
C PRO A 337 2.60 -11.37 5.09
N LEU A 338 3.72 -10.93 4.49
CA LEU A 338 4.64 -9.97 5.11
C LEU A 338 4.00 -8.60 5.33
N MET A 339 2.88 -8.29 4.64
CA MET A 339 2.15 -7.04 4.86
C MET A 339 1.61 -6.90 6.29
N LEU A 340 1.40 -8.01 7.01
CA LEU A 340 0.98 -7.95 8.43
C LEU A 340 1.99 -7.19 9.30
N PHE A 341 3.26 -7.20 8.92
CA PHE A 341 4.35 -6.56 9.66
C PHE A 341 4.69 -5.16 9.16
N ASP A 342 4.08 -4.70 8.05
CA ASP A 342 4.25 -3.33 7.57
C ASP A 342 3.50 -2.36 8.49
N VAL A 343 4.22 -1.41 9.08
CA VAL A 343 3.64 -0.43 10.02
C VAL A 343 2.55 0.40 9.36
N GLY A 344 2.72 0.77 8.09
CA GLY A 344 1.71 1.53 7.34
C GLY A 344 0.42 0.76 7.12
N PHE A 345 0.52 -0.55 6.88
CA PHE A 345 -0.62 -1.47 6.82
C PHE A 345 -1.34 -1.54 8.17
N GLN A 346 -0.60 -1.80 9.26
CA GLN A 346 -1.16 -1.88 10.61
C GLN A 346 -1.90 -0.61 11.01
N LEU A 347 -1.28 0.56 10.85
CA LEU A 347 -1.88 1.85 11.18
C LEU A 347 -3.14 2.12 10.35
N SER A 348 -3.12 1.81 9.06
CA SER A 348 -4.27 2.02 8.18
C SER A 348 -5.47 1.18 8.57
N PHE A 349 -5.26 -0.12 8.83
CA PHE A 349 -6.35 -1.01 9.23
C PHE A 349 -6.85 -0.70 10.64
N ALA A 350 -5.95 -0.32 11.56
CA ALA A 350 -6.32 0.10 12.90
C ALA A 350 -7.13 1.40 12.91
N ALA A 351 -6.78 2.39 12.08
CA ALA A 351 -7.56 3.62 11.90
C ALA A 351 -8.96 3.31 11.37
N THR A 352 -9.07 2.53 10.29
CA THR A 352 -10.36 2.20 9.68
C THR A 352 -11.23 1.34 10.60
N LEU A 353 -10.64 0.40 11.33
CA LEU A 353 -11.36 -0.41 12.33
C LEU A 353 -11.79 0.44 13.53
N GLY A 354 -10.94 1.35 14.00
CA GLY A 354 -11.25 2.33 15.03
C GLY A 354 -12.46 3.17 14.63
N ILE A 355 -12.48 3.73 13.42
CA ILE A 355 -13.65 4.41 12.85
C ILE A 355 -14.87 3.48 12.82
N ALA A 356 -14.74 2.28 12.28
CA ALA A 356 -15.88 1.36 12.12
C ALA A 356 -16.57 1.00 13.45
N VAL A 357 -15.80 0.89 14.54
CA VAL A 357 -16.31 0.43 15.84
C VAL A 357 -16.64 1.61 16.77
N LEU A 358 -15.81 2.65 16.78
CA LEU A 358 -15.88 3.74 17.78
C LEU A 358 -16.65 4.97 17.30
N TYR A 359 -16.86 5.14 16.00
CA TYR A 359 -17.54 6.34 15.48
C TYR A 359 -18.93 6.52 16.08
N THR A 360 -19.79 5.49 16.01
CA THR A 360 -21.16 5.56 16.53
C THR A 360 -21.24 5.89 18.03
N PRO A 361 -20.53 5.18 18.94
CA PRO A 361 -20.58 5.51 20.37
C PRO A 361 -20.03 6.92 20.65
N ILE A 362 -18.96 7.34 19.96
CA ILE A 362 -18.37 8.67 20.13
C ILE A 362 -19.33 9.77 19.66
N THR A 363 -19.98 9.62 18.50
CA THR A 363 -20.99 10.57 18.00
C THR A 363 -22.15 10.74 18.98
N ARG A 364 -22.59 9.66 19.64
CA ARG A 364 -23.68 9.72 20.64
C ARG A 364 -23.30 10.52 21.88
N LEU A 365 -22.04 10.41 22.34
CA LEU A 365 -21.55 11.16 23.49
C LEU A 365 -21.45 12.67 23.20
N MET A 366 -21.20 13.03 21.93
CA MET A 366 -21.09 14.42 21.48
C MET A 366 -22.41 15.01 20.98
N GLY A 367 -23.56 14.53 21.46
CA GLY A 367 -24.89 14.99 21.03
C GLY A 367 -25.09 16.52 21.13
N PHE A 368 -24.38 17.18 22.04
CA PHE A 368 -24.41 18.62 22.29
C PHE A 368 -23.65 19.48 21.26
N ILE A 369 -22.85 18.87 20.38
CA ILE A 369 -22.04 19.57 19.37
C ILE A 369 -22.82 19.69 18.05
N PRO A 370 -22.70 20.80 17.30
CA PRO A 370 -23.30 20.94 15.97
C PRO A 370 -22.93 19.77 15.05
N HIS A 371 -23.90 19.31 14.25
CA HIS A 371 -23.78 18.08 13.48
C HIS A 371 -22.49 18.00 12.65
N PHE A 372 -22.18 19.03 11.87
CA PHE A 372 -20.98 19.05 11.02
C PHE A 372 -19.67 18.86 11.82
N ILE A 373 -19.53 19.57 12.94
CA ILE A 373 -18.33 19.49 13.79
C ILE A 373 -18.28 18.12 14.48
N ARG A 374 -19.43 17.62 14.94
CA ARG A 374 -19.56 16.32 15.59
C ARG A 374 -19.11 15.17 14.70
N GLU A 375 -19.45 15.21 13.41
CA GLU A 375 -19.03 14.20 12.42
C GLU A 375 -17.50 14.14 12.29
N ILE A 376 -16.86 15.31 12.08
CA ILE A 376 -15.42 15.42 11.88
C ILE A 376 -14.66 15.00 13.15
N LEU A 377 -15.10 15.48 14.32
CA LEU A 377 -14.49 15.12 15.61
C LEU A 377 -14.63 13.62 15.87
N SER A 378 -15.81 13.05 15.64
CA SER A 378 -16.05 11.63 15.93
C SER A 378 -15.20 10.73 15.05
N ALA A 379 -15.09 11.03 13.75
CA ALA A 379 -14.22 10.30 12.84
C ALA A 379 -12.74 10.42 13.25
N THR A 380 -12.28 11.64 13.58
CA THR A 380 -10.89 11.91 13.98
C THR A 380 -10.51 11.20 15.27
N ILE A 381 -11.34 11.31 16.32
CA ILE A 381 -11.12 10.65 17.61
C ILE A 381 -11.12 9.13 17.44
N SER A 382 -12.08 8.58 16.67
CA SER A 382 -12.18 7.14 16.44
C SER A 382 -10.93 6.58 15.76
N ALA A 383 -10.45 7.25 14.71
CA ALA A 383 -9.23 6.87 14.02
C ALA A 383 -8.02 6.94 14.94
N GLN A 384 -7.87 8.04 15.69
CA GLN A 384 -6.75 8.27 16.60
C GLN A 384 -6.70 7.25 17.73
N VAL A 385 -7.82 6.97 18.39
CA VAL A 385 -7.91 5.93 19.43
C VAL A 385 -7.55 4.55 18.84
N GLY A 386 -7.97 4.27 17.60
CA GLY A 386 -7.62 3.04 16.90
C GLY A 386 -6.12 2.87 16.67
N VAL A 387 -5.41 3.93 16.26
CA VAL A 387 -3.96 3.86 15.95
C VAL A 387 -3.04 4.10 17.15
N MET A 388 -3.53 4.74 18.21
CA MET A 388 -2.71 5.17 19.34
C MET A 388 -1.86 4.05 19.97
N PRO A 389 -2.37 2.82 20.21
CA PRO A 389 -1.55 1.74 20.75
C PRO A 389 -0.37 1.34 19.86
N LEU A 390 -0.59 1.36 18.53
CA LEU A 390 0.44 1.04 17.55
C LEU A 390 1.47 2.15 17.41
N LEU A 391 1.03 3.41 17.50
CA LEU A 391 1.95 4.56 17.50
C LEU A 391 2.85 4.54 18.73
N ALA A 392 2.28 4.27 19.91
CA ALA A 392 3.03 4.12 21.15
C ALA A 392 4.07 2.98 21.07
N TYR A 393 3.69 1.85 20.47
CA TYR A 393 4.57 0.69 20.33
C TYR A 393 5.71 0.91 19.32
N HIS A 394 5.44 1.48 18.15
CA HIS A 394 6.44 1.60 17.07
C HIS A 394 7.28 2.87 17.14
N PHE A 395 6.70 4.00 17.57
CA PHE A 395 7.34 5.31 17.51
C PHE A 395 7.68 5.88 18.88
N TYR A 396 7.28 5.22 19.97
CA TYR A 396 7.48 5.67 21.36
C TYR A 396 7.08 7.14 21.58
N SER A 397 6.16 7.65 20.77
CA SER A 397 5.75 9.06 20.76
C SER A 397 4.29 9.19 20.36
N ILE A 398 3.59 10.07 21.09
CA ILE A 398 2.21 10.47 20.78
C ILE A 398 2.22 11.99 20.70
N SER A 399 2.12 12.53 19.49
CA SER A 399 2.06 13.98 19.30
C SER A 399 0.64 14.47 19.57
N VAL A 400 0.45 15.16 20.70
CA VAL A 400 -0.82 15.84 21.01
C VAL A 400 -1.13 16.92 19.95
N VAL A 401 -0.08 17.56 19.43
CA VAL A 401 -0.19 18.54 18.32
C VAL A 401 -0.82 17.89 17.09
N SER A 402 -0.52 16.62 16.81
CA SER A 402 -1.11 15.89 15.68
C SER A 402 -2.63 15.81 15.77
N PHE A 403 -3.20 15.69 16.97
CA PHE A 403 -4.66 15.67 17.12
C PHE A 403 -5.30 16.98 16.65
N ILE A 404 -4.79 18.12 17.15
CA ILE A 404 -5.30 19.45 16.81
C ILE A 404 -5.00 19.78 15.33
N ALA A 405 -3.80 19.46 14.86
CA ALA A 405 -3.39 19.68 13.48
C ALA A 405 -4.28 18.91 12.50
N ASN A 406 -4.56 17.62 12.75
CA ASN A 406 -5.42 16.83 11.87
C ASN A 406 -6.85 17.37 11.79
N LEU A 407 -7.39 17.96 12.87
CA LEU A 407 -8.73 18.53 12.87
C LEU A 407 -8.90 19.69 11.88
N ILE A 408 -7.83 20.45 11.63
CA ILE A 408 -7.83 21.62 10.74
C ILE A 408 -7.29 21.25 9.36
N ILE A 409 -6.15 20.55 9.32
CA ILE A 409 -5.39 20.34 8.09
C ILE A 409 -6.05 19.28 7.22
N VAL A 410 -6.69 18.24 7.77
CA VAL A 410 -7.35 17.20 6.95
C VAL A 410 -8.58 17.74 6.20
N PRO A 411 -9.50 18.51 6.82
CA PRO A 411 -10.57 19.16 6.05
C PRO A 411 -10.02 20.14 5.01
N LEU A 412 -9.01 20.95 5.38
CA LEU A 412 -8.42 21.91 4.46
C LEU A 412 -7.73 21.22 3.27
N SER A 413 -7.00 20.13 3.49
CA SER A 413 -6.38 19.36 2.43
C SER A 413 -7.41 18.77 1.49
N SER A 414 -8.58 18.37 2.00
CA SER A 414 -9.72 17.92 1.19
C SER A 414 -10.18 19.01 0.23
N ILE A 415 -10.32 20.24 0.71
CA ILE A 415 -10.72 21.39 -0.11
C ILE A 415 -9.64 21.70 -1.15
N VAL A 416 -8.38 21.76 -0.75
CA VAL A 416 -7.24 22.01 -1.67
C VAL A 416 -7.18 20.95 -2.75
N MET A 417 -7.43 19.68 -2.42
CA MET A 417 -7.47 18.60 -3.41
C MET A 417 -8.62 18.77 -4.40
N VAL A 418 -9.84 19.05 -3.92
CA VAL A 418 -10.99 19.27 -4.81
C VAL A 418 -10.73 20.43 -5.76
N VAL A 419 -10.29 21.57 -5.21
CA VAL A 419 -10.01 22.77 -6.02
C VAL A 419 -8.83 22.54 -6.96
N GLY A 420 -7.81 21.78 -6.55
CA GLY A 420 -6.67 21.46 -7.41
C GLY A 420 -6.97 20.46 -8.53
N PHE A 421 -8.03 19.66 -8.40
CA PHE A 421 -8.50 18.78 -9.48
C PHE A 421 -9.40 19.50 -10.51
N ILE A 422 -10.05 20.60 -10.12
CA ILE A 422 -10.88 21.45 -10.99
C ILE A 422 -9.97 22.42 -11.74
#